data_AF-A0A2V6ZAC4-F1
#
_entry.id   AF-A0A2V6ZAC4-F1
#
_cell.length_a   1.000
_cell.length_b   1.000
_cell.length_c   1.000
_cell.angle_alpha   90.00
_cell.angle_beta   90.00
_cell.angle_gamma   90.00
#
_symmetry.space_group_name_H-M   'P 1'
#
loop_
_entity.id
_entity.type
_entity.pdbx_description
1 polymer ?
#
loop_
_entity_poly.entity_id
_entity_poly.type
_entity_poly.pdbx_seq_one_letter_code
_entity_poly.pdbx_strand_id
1 'polypeptide(L)'
;ILRTADIFRARVVDVTAVSFVLEATGDEGKLEALIELLRPMGIQELVRTGKVAIGRGPKPRVRRVEPPRKPRVADDPKVVGFAD
;
A
#
# COMPACT_ATOMS: atom_id res chain seq x y z
N ILE A 1 8.12 -24.32 -13.87
CA ILE A 1 8.22 -22.83 -13.92
C ILE A 1 7.16 -22.21 -14.85
N LEU A 2 7.20 -22.42 -16.17
CA LEU A 2 6.33 -21.71 -17.13
C LEU A 2 4.83 -21.87 -16.88
N ARG A 3 4.37 -23.08 -16.55
CA ARG A 3 2.95 -23.31 -16.22
C ARG A 3 2.52 -22.59 -14.94
N THR A 4 3.39 -22.55 -13.93
CA THR A 4 3.16 -21.79 -12.71
C THR A 4 3.06 -20.29 -13.01
N ALA A 5 3.97 -19.76 -13.84
CA ALA A 5 3.92 -18.37 -14.25
C ALA A 5 2.59 -18.03 -14.95
N ASP A 6 2.14 -18.87 -15.88
CA ASP A 6 0.86 -18.74 -16.58
C ASP A 6 -0.34 -18.70 -15.62
N ILE A 7 -0.44 -19.68 -14.70
CA ILE A 7 -1.52 -19.74 -13.69
C ILE A 7 -1.57 -18.46 -12.84
N PHE A 8 -0.41 -17.94 -12.43
CA PHE A 8 -0.32 -16.74 -11.61
C PHE A 8 -0.36 -15.45 -12.43
N ARG A 9 -0.49 -15.53 -13.76
CA ARG A 9 -0.40 -14.39 -14.68
C ARG A 9 0.90 -13.59 -14.46
N ALA A 10 1.99 -14.29 -14.15
CA ALA A 10 3.32 -13.73 -14.09
C ALA A 10 3.90 -13.65 -15.50
N ARG A 11 4.76 -12.66 -15.74
CA ARG A 11 5.48 -12.49 -16.99
C ARG A 11 6.86 -13.12 -16.86
N VAL A 12 7.26 -13.88 -17.87
CA VAL A 12 8.66 -14.28 -18.04
C VAL A 12 9.36 -13.11 -18.74
N VAL A 13 10.28 -12.45 -18.05
CA VAL A 13 10.96 -11.26 -18.58
C VAL A 13 12.34 -11.57 -19.14
N ASP A 14 12.95 -12.69 -18.72
CA ASP A 14 14.20 -13.20 -19.27
C ASP A 14 14.28 -14.73 -19.16
N VAL A 15 15.04 -15.36 -20.06
CA VAL A 15 15.23 -16.82 -20.15
C VAL A 15 16.68 -17.13 -20.53
N THR A 16 17.32 -18.01 -19.77
CA THR A 16 18.60 -18.60 -20.13
C THR A 16 18.46 -20.13 -20.21
N ALA A 17 19.54 -20.83 -20.55
CA ALA A 17 19.55 -22.30 -20.54
C ALA A 17 19.33 -22.90 -19.14
N VAL A 18 19.57 -22.14 -18.07
CA VAL A 18 19.58 -22.64 -16.68
C VAL A 18 18.72 -21.83 -15.72
N SER A 19 18.12 -20.72 -16.16
CA SER A 19 17.33 -19.82 -15.29
C SER A 19 16.20 -19.14 -16.04
N PHE A 20 15.22 -18.68 -15.25
CA PHE A 20 14.11 -17.83 -15.70
C PHE A 20 14.00 -16.65 -14.76
N VAL A 21 13.72 -15.47 -15.31
CA VAL A 21 13.35 -14.29 -14.51
C VAL A 21 11.85 -14.06 -14.67
N LEU A 22 11.15 -14.04 -13.54
CA LEU A 22 9.70 -13.86 -13.48
C LEU A 22 9.36 -12.53 -12.82
N GLU A 23 8.40 -11.82 -13.40
CA GLU A 23 7.78 -10.64 -12.80
C GLU A 23 6.31 -10.95 -12.51
N ALA A 24 5.85 -10.70 -11.29
CA ALA A 24 4.48 -10.92 -10.89
C ALA A 24 3.93 -9.73 -10.08
N THR A 25 2.65 -9.44 -10.26
CA THR A 25 1.91 -8.49 -9.44
C THR A 25 0.66 -9.16 -8.87
N GLY A 26 0.37 -8.86 -7.62
CA GLY A 26 -0.72 -9.46 -6.87
C GLY A 26 -0.82 -8.89 -5.47
N ASP A 27 -1.87 -9.30 -4.76
CA ASP A 27 -1.89 -9.21 -3.32
C ASP A 27 -0.83 -10.14 -2.68
N GLU A 28 -0.64 -9.97 -1.38
CA GLU A 28 0.36 -10.72 -0.62
C GLU A 28 0.12 -12.23 -0.67
N GLY A 29 -1.12 -12.68 -0.59
CA GLY A 29 -1.45 -14.11 -0.61
C GLY A 29 -1.11 -14.77 -1.94
N LYS A 30 -1.42 -14.10 -3.05
CA LYS A 30 -1.07 -14.57 -4.40
C LYS A 30 0.45 -14.65 -4.58
N LEU A 31 1.18 -13.63 -4.15
CA LEU A 31 2.64 -13.60 -4.31
C LEU A 31 3.33 -14.66 -3.43
N GLU A 32 2.86 -14.85 -2.20
CA GLU A 32 3.39 -15.88 -1.31
C GLU A 32 3.14 -17.29 -1.88
N ALA A 33 1.94 -17.56 -2.37
CA ALA A 33 1.63 -18.85 -3.01
C ALA A 33 2.48 -19.12 -4.25
N LEU A 34 2.79 -18.09 -5.04
CA LEU A 34 3.72 -18.22 -6.16
C LEU A 34 5.12 -18.61 -5.66
N ILE A 35 5.64 -17.91 -4.65
CA ILE A 35 6.96 -18.18 -4.07
C ILE A 35 7.04 -19.60 -3.52
N GLU A 36 6.04 -20.05 -2.77
CA GLU A 36 6.01 -21.42 -2.21
C GLU A 36 6.03 -22.49 -3.31
N LEU A 37 5.28 -22.29 -4.40
CA LEU A 37 5.30 -23.22 -5.55
C LEU A 37 6.63 -23.20 -6.30
N LEU A 38 7.35 -22.07 -6.29
CA LEU A 38 8.65 -21.94 -6.93
C LEU A 38 9.82 -22.41 -6.05
N ARG A 39 9.64 -22.45 -4.72
CA ARG A 39 10.69 -22.78 -3.75
C ARG A 39 11.41 -24.11 -4.05
N PRO A 40 10.74 -25.22 -4.44
CA PRO A 40 11.42 -26.47 -4.78
C PRO A 40 12.29 -26.42 -6.04
N MET A 41 12.05 -25.46 -6.94
CA MET A 41 12.83 -25.30 -8.17
C MET A 41 14.11 -24.49 -7.96
N GLY A 42 14.32 -23.93 -6.76
CA GLY A 42 15.49 -23.13 -6.42
C GLY A 42 15.34 -21.67 -6.83
N ILE A 43 14.87 -20.82 -5.91
CA ILE A 43 14.85 -19.37 -6.10
C ILE A 43 16.26 -18.84 -5.83
N GLN A 44 16.92 -18.32 -6.87
CA GLN A 44 18.27 -17.77 -6.76
C GLN A 44 18.26 -16.36 -6.16
N GLU A 45 17.30 -15.54 -6.59
CA GLU A 45 17.13 -14.16 -6.13
C GLU A 45 15.63 -13.82 -6.03
N LEU A 46 15.27 -13.02 -5.03
CA LEU A 46 13.91 -12.51 -4.85
C LEU A 46 13.95 -11.03 -4.49
N VAL A 47 13.41 -10.20 -5.37
CA VAL A 47 13.21 -8.77 -5.11
C VAL A 47 11.71 -8.50 -5.11
N ARG A 48 11.21 -7.84 -4.06
CA ARG A 48 9.80 -7.44 -3.96
C ARG A 48 9.69 -6.00 -3.52
N THR A 49 8.69 -5.32 -4.05
CA THR A 49 8.24 -4.06 -3.47
C THR A 49 7.47 -4.32 -2.18
N GLY A 50 7.36 -3.27 -1.35
CA GLY A 50 6.35 -3.23 -0.30
C GLY A 50 4.93 -3.17 -0.87
N LYS A 51 3.93 -3.14 0.02
CA LYS A 51 2.53 -2.95 -0.36
C LYS A 51 2.34 -1.53 -0.91
N VAL A 52 1.74 -1.44 -2.10
CA VAL A 52 1.34 -0.17 -2.72
C VAL A 52 -0.15 -0.23 -2.96
N ALA A 53 -0.87 0.81 -2.57
CA ALA A 53 -2.32 0.86 -2.68
C ALA A 53 -2.80 2.20 -3.24
N ILE A 54 -3.86 2.15 -4.02
CA ILE A 54 -4.60 3.31 -4.51
C ILE A 54 -6.08 3.09 -4.24
N GLY A 55 -6.77 4.11 -3.74
CA GLY A 55 -8.21 4.07 -3.60
C GLY A 55 -8.88 3.87 -4.96
N ARG A 56 -9.78 2.89 -5.06
CA ARG A 56 -10.56 2.63 -6.27
C ARG A 56 -11.94 3.28 -6.14
N GLY A 57 -12.50 3.79 -7.24
CA GLY A 57 -13.82 4.42 -7.27
C GLY A 57 -13.86 5.87 -6.77
N PRO A 58 -15.06 6.49 -6.66
CA PRO A 58 -15.19 7.88 -6.25
C PRO A 58 -14.58 8.09 -4.86
N LYS A 59 -13.68 9.07 -4.76
CA LYS A 59 -12.88 9.36 -3.55
C LYS A 59 -13.76 9.34 -2.29
N PRO A 60 -13.45 8.53 -1.26
CA PRO A 60 -13.89 8.88 0.08
C PRO A 60 -13.27 10.24 0.36
N ARG A 61 -14.11 11.22 0.74
CA ARG A 61 -13.63 12.53 1.15
C ARG A 61 -12.55 12.28 2.19
N VAL A 62 -11.31 12.68 1.91
CA VAL A 62 -10.26 12.68 2.93
C VAL A 62 -10.83 13.58 4.02
N ARG A 63 -11.26 13.01 5.17
CA ARG A 63 -11.62 13.83 6.33
C ARG A 63 -10.32 14.53 6.68
N ARG A 64 -10.22 15.80 6.31
CA ARG A 64 -9.19 16.67 6.84
C ARG A 64 -9.34 16.57 8.35
N VAL A 65 -8.32 16.09 9.05
CA VAL A 65 -8.29 16.20 10.50
C VAL A 65 -8.28 17.70 10.76
N GLU A 66 -9.42 18.25 11.15
CA GLU A 66 -9.49 19.64 11.55
C GLU A 66 -8.59 19.78 12.79
N PRO A 67 -7.72 20.80 12.84
CA PRO A 67 -6.93 21.05 14.03
C PRO A 67 -7.88 21.23 15.22
N PRO A 68 -7.48 20.81 16.44
CA PRO A 68 -8.33 20.93 17.61
C PRO A 68 -8.80 22.39 17.72
N ARG A 69 -10.12 22.58 17.82
CA ARG A 69 -10.70 23.92 17.98
C ARG A 69 -10.04 24.57 19.19
N LYS A 70 -9.49 25.77 19.01
CA LYS A 70 -8.93 26.55 20.13
C LYS A 70 -10.01 26.64 21.23
N PRO A 71 -9.66 26.44 22.52
CA PRO A 71 -10.62 26.60 23.60
C PRO A 71 -11.24 27.99 23.50
N ARG A 72 -12.57 28.07 23.60
CA ARG A 72 -13.24 29.37 23.71
C ARG A 72 -12.68 30.04 24.96
N VAL A 73 -12.07 31.20 24.80
CA VAL A 73 -11.70 32.05 25.93
C VAL A 73 -12.99 32.32 26.68
N ALA A 74 -13.05 31.96 27.95
CA ALA A 74 -14.19 32.26 28.80
C ALA A 74 -14.42 33.78 28.78
N ASP A 75 -15.67 34.20 28.60
CA ASP A 75 -16.06 35.60 28.60
C ASP A 75 -15.48 36.28 29.86
N ASP A 76 -14.48 37.14 29.67
CA ASP A 76 -13.83 37.89 30.74
C ASP A 76 -14.83 38.96 31.23
N PRO A 77 -15.30 38.92 32.50
CA PRO A 77 -16.33 39.83 32.98
C PRO A 77 -15.80 41.25 33.28
N LYS A 78 -14.64 41.64 32.73
CA LYS A 78 -14.02 42.96 32.96
C LYS A 78 -14.19 43.91 31.77
N VAL A 79 -15.41 44.10 31.29
CA VAL A 79 -15.77 45.29 30.52
C VAL A 79 -17.14 45.79 30.97
N VAL A 80 -17.16 46.56 32.05
CA VAL A 80 -18.16 47.64 32.21
C VAL A 80 -17.40 48.89 32.62
N GLY A 81 -17.29 49.77 31.64
CA GLY A 81 -16.63 51.06 31.73
C GLY A 81 -17.40 52.05 32.59
N PHE A 82 -16.63 53.03 33.02
CA PHE A 82 -17.00 54.30 33.59
C PHE A 82 -18.19 54.98 32.86
N ALA A 83 -19.17 55.43 33.63
CA ALA A 83 -20.01 56.59 33.33
C ALA A 83 -20.52 57.16 34.66
N ASP A 84 -20.59 58.49 34.72
CA ASP A 84 -20.68 59.41 35.88
C ASP A 84 -21.71 59.10 36.97
#